data_AF-A0A1N7PGX6-F1
#
_entry.id   AF-A0A1N7PGX6-F1
#
_cell.length_a   1.000
_cell.length_b   1.000
_cell.length_c   1.000
_cell.angle_alpha   90.00
_cell.angle_beta   90.00
_cell.angle_gamma   90.00
#
_symmetry.space_group_name_H-M   'P 1'
#
loop_
_entity.id
_entity.type
_entity.pdbx_description
1 polymer ?
#
loop_
_entity_poly.entity_id
_entity_poly.type
_entity_poly.pdbx_seq_one_letter_code
_entity_poly.pdbx_strand_id
1 'polypeptide(L)' 'MKFILAIIGFVLGNIFGIAILAFYSTLTNSQMGNPFLLSSCLGIICGIVGFNIKKTNE' A
#
# COMPACT_ATOMS: atom_id res chain seq x y z
N MET A 1 -12.86 5.95 14.52
CA MET A 1 -11.56 6.53 14.10
C MET A 1 -10.57 5.50 13.56
N LYS A 2 -10.35 4.35 14.21
CA LYS A 2 -9.42 3.32 13.72
C LYS A 2 -9.77 2.75 12.33
N PHE A 3 -11.06 2.56 12.04
CA PHE A 3 -11.54 2.13 10.71
C PHE A 3 -11.21 3.12 9.58
N ILE A 4 -11.35 4.41 9.84
CA ILE A 4 -11.02 5.45 8.85
C ILE A 4 -9.52 5.43 8.55
N LEU A 5 -8.68 5.27 9.59
CA LEU A 5 -7.24 5.20 9.44
C LEU A 5 -6.80 3.95 8.67
N ALA A 6 -7.48 2.82 8.86
CA ALA A 6 -7.27 1.60 8.08
C ALA A 6 -7.65 1.76 6.61
N ILE A 7 -8.78 2.42 6.31
CA ILE A 7 -9.20 2.71 4.93
C ILE A 7 -8.20 3.66 4.26
N ILE A 8 -7.76 4.70 4.94
CA ILE A 8 -6.75 5.63 4.43
C ILE A 8 -5.42 4.91 4.19
N GLY A 9 -4.97 4.09 5.14
CA GLY A 9 -3.76 3.27 5.00
C GLY A 9 -3.86 2.29 3.83
N PHE A 10 -5.01 1.66 3.63
CA PHE A 10 -5.25 0.77 2.50
C PHE A 10 -5.19 1.50 1.16
N VAL A 11 -5.84 2.67 1.03
CA VAL A 11 -5.82 3.47 -0.19
C VAL A 11 -4.41 3.96 -0.50
N LEU A 12 -3.71 4.51 0.50
CA LEU A 12 -2.32 4.98 0.34
C LEU A 12 -1.36 3.84 -0.02
N GLY A 13 -1.50 2.68 0.63
CA GLY A 13 -0.69 1.50 0.34
C GLY A 13 -0.89 0.95 -1.07
N ASN A 14 -2.12 0.95 -1.58
CA ASN A 14 -2.40 0.54 -2.97
C ASN A 14 -1.75 1.51 -3.98
N ILE A 15 -1.90 2.83 -3.77
CA ILE A 15 -1.29 3.86 -4.63
C ILE A 15 0.24 3.72 -4.64
N PHE A 16 0.84 3.55 -3.46
CA PHE A 16 2.29 3.35 -3.33
C PHE A 16 2.75 2.06 -4.01
N GLY A 17 2.00 0.96 -3.86
CA GLY A 17 2.33 -0.31 -4.51
C GLY A 17 2.31 -0.22 -6.04
N ILE A 18 1.32 0.48 -6.61
CA ILE A 18 1.25 0.73 -8.06
C ILE A 18 2.42 1.61 -8.50
N ALA A 19 2.74 2.66 -7.75
CA ALA A 19 3.85 3.57 -8.07
C ALA A 19 5.20 2.85 -8.06
N ILE A 20 5.47 2.04 -7.02
CA ILE A 20 6.70 1.24 -6.92
C ILE A 20 6.82 0.28 -8.09
N LEU A 21 5.73 -0.39 -8.45
CA LEU A 21 5.73 -1.36 -9.54
C LEU A 21 5.93 -0.68 -10.91
N ALA A 22 5.32 0.47 -11.14
CA ALA A 22 5.53 1.27 -12.34
C ALA A 22 7.00 1.75 -12.45
N PHE A 23 7.58 2.18 -11.32
CA PHE A 23 8.98 2.56 -11.25
C PHE A 23 9.90 1.38 -11.54
N TYR A 24 9.62 0.22 -10.94
CA TYR A 24 10.40 -1.01 -11.14
C TYR A 24 10.31 -1.52 -12.58
N SER A 25 9.12 -1.49 -13.18
CA SER A 25 8.91 -1.86 -14.59
C SER A 25 9.71 -0.95 -15.53
N THR A 26 9.80 0.35 -15.21
CA THR A 26 10.57 1.32 -15.99
C THR A 26 12.08 1.11 -15.81
N LEU A 27 12.51 0.80 -14.58
CA LEU A 27 13.93 0.66 -14.23
C LEU A 27 14.53 -0.65 -14.75
N THR A 28 13.79 -1.75 -14.64
CA THR A 28 14.28 -3.09 -14.98
C THR A 28 14.01 -3.49 -16.42
N ASN A 29 13.26 -2.66 -17.18
CA ASN A 29 12.79 -2.96 -18.54
C ASN A 29 12.22 -4.38 -18.67
N SER A 30 11.63 -4.86 -17.57
CA SER A 30 11.13 -6.20 -17.38
C SER A 30 9.70 -6.09 -16.93
N GLN A 31 8.84 -6.89 -17.56
CA GLN A 31 7.42 -6.90 -17.25
C GLN A 31 7.25 -7.64 -15.92
N MET A 32 7.25 -6.88 -14.82
CA MET A 32 6.98 -7.43 -13.49
C MET A 32 5.55 -8.00 -13.50
N GLY A 33 5.37 -9.18 -12.90
CA GLY A 33 4.11 -9.92 -12.88
C GLY A 33 2.95 -9.16 -12.22
N ASN A 34 1.82 -9.86 -12.01
CA ASN A 34 0.50 -9.27 -11.73
C ASN A 34 0.52 -8.03 -10.79
N PRO A 35 0.38 -6.81 -11.34
CA PRO A 35 0.49 -5.55 -10.61
C PRO A 35 -0.53 -5.40 -9.48
N PHE A 36 -1.72 -5.95 -9.71
CA PHE A 36 -2.84 -5.87 -8.77
C PHE A 36 -2.57 -6.68 -7.50
N LEU A 37 -1.89 -7.82 -7.62
CA LEU A 37 -1.58 -8.69 -6.49
C LEU A 37 -0.58 -8.02 -5.55
N LEU A 38 0.51 -7.45 -6.10
CA LEU A 38 1.50 -6.74 -5.29
C LEU A 38 0.89 -5.50 -4.61
N SER A 39 0.13 -4.69 -5.37
CA SER A 39 -0.55 -3.50 -4.84
C SER A 39 -1.54 -3.86 -3.74
N SER A 40 -2.35 -4.90 -3.94
CA SER A 40 -3.33 -5.36 -2.93
C SER A 40 -2.66 -5.87 -1.66
N CYS A 41 -1.55 -6.63 -1.78
CA CYS A 41 -0.78 -7.08 -0.62
C CYS A 41 -0.21 -5.89 0.19
N LEU A 42 0.38 -4.90 -0.49
CA LEU A 42 0.90 -3.69 0.16
C LEU A 42 -0.21 -2.85 0.79
N GLY A 43 -1.36 -2.72 0.12
CA GLY A 43 -2.55 -2.06 0.64
C GLY A 43 -3.07 -2.72 1.92
N ILE A 44 -3.19 -4.06 1.94
CA ILE A 44 -3.64 -4.81 3.13
C ILE A 44 -2.67 -4.64 4.29
N ILE A 45 -1.35 -4.74 4.05
CA ILE A 45 -0.33 -4.55 5.08
C ILE A 45 -0.39 -3.12 5.64
N CYS A 46 -0.43 -2.10 4.78
CA CYS A 46 -0.57 -0.71 5.23
C CYS A 46 -1.88 -0.45 5.97
N GLY A 47 -2.98 -1.09 5.58
CA GLY A 47 -4.25 -1.02 6.29
C GLY A 47 -4.18 -1.62 7.70
N ILE A 48 -3.55 -2.78 7.85
CA ILE A 48 -3.34 -3.45 9.14
C ILE A 48 -2.40 -2.63 10.04
N VAL A 49 -1.32 -2.09 9.48
CA VAL A 49 -0.40 -1.20 10.20
C VAL A 49 -1.12 0.09 10.62
N GLY A 50 -1.86 0.72 9.70
CA GLY A 50 -2.65 1.92 9.99
C GLY A 50 -3.73 1.70 11.04
N PHE A 51 -4.31 0.50 11.12
CA PHE A 51 -5.25 0.12 12.17
C PHE A 51 -4.56 -0.10 13.54
N ASN A 52 -3.33 -0.63 13.53
CA ASN A 52 -2.53 -0.90 14.73
C ASN A 52 -1.73 0.30 15.24
N ILE A 53 -1.58 1.37 14.46
CA ILE A 53 -1.08 2.65 14.95
C ILE A 53 -2.04 3.13 16.05
N LYS A 54 -1.65 2.92 17.31
CA LYS A 54 -2.25 3.59 18.45
C LYS A 54 -2.14 5.09 18.17
N LYS A 55 -3.23 5.83 18.41
CA LYS A 55 -3.18 7.28 18.53
C LYS A 55 -2.18 7.64 19.65
N THR A 56 -0.91 7.75 19.32
CA THR A 56 0.05 8.57 20.04
C THR A 56 -0.08 9.94 19.40
N ASN A 57 -1.12 10.65 19.82
CA ASN A 57 -1.28 12.09 19.68
C ASN A 57 -2.47 12.40 20.59
N GLU A 58 -2.10 12.59 21.86
CA GLU A 58 -2.73 13.58 22.72
C GLU A 58 -2.77 14.93 21.99
#